data_AF-A0A917FWL8-F1
#
_entry.id   AF-A0A917FWL8-F1
#
_cell.length_a   1.000
_cell.length_b   1.000
_cell.length_c   1.000
_cell.angle_alpha   90.00
_cell.angle_beta   90.00
_cell.angle_gamma   90.00
#
_symmetry.space_group_name_H-M   'P 1'
#
loop_
_entity.id
_entity.type
_entity.pdbx_description
1 polymer ?
#
loop_
_entity_poly.entity_id
_entity_poly.type
_entity_poly.pdbx_seq_one_letter_code
_entity_poly.pdbx_strand_id
1 'polypeptide(L)'
;MTFGNEYPNSQANPPLSPYSTRYNPFPYSHYYHLVRSESSQAVLPSDSENTKKELVNGYMNANVGSGKGINLNTGGEVGGKHGIGLNAGGNLALGGAGMYAGGHMGTPSYGIHAQGNTHLDSSQGLGLNAEAQAFGKYGLAAQAKTQLGVGQGAGFHMGAQVGGEYGLSADAEGHLGFSQGAGLQTHLQLGGENGFGAQGKAQLGGGQGAGLGVAGQVGKYNGQLGFNIGGKDKEFKE
;
A
#
# COMPACT_ATOMS: atom_id res chain seq x y z
N MET A 1 1.22 -67.01 -9.82
CA MET A 1 1.30 -67.14 -8.36
C MET A 1 0.46 -65.99 -7.79
N THR A 2 -0.84 -66.16 -7.56
CA THR A 2 -1.49 -66.78 -6.37
C THR A 2 -1.62 -65.83 -5.17
N PHE A 3 -2.84 -65.28 -5.03
CA PHE A 3 -3.65 -64.99 -3.82
C PHE A 3 -3.02 -64.42 -2.53
N GLY A 4 -3.73 -63.46 -1.91
CA GLY A 4 -3.40 -62.86 -0.62
C GLY A 4 -4.53 -62.01 -0.04
N ASN A 5 -5.39 -62.64 0.76
CA ASN A 5 -6.61 -62.09 1.35
C ASN A 5 -6.48 -62.08 2.91
N GLU A 6 -7.15 -61.27 3.73
CA GLU A 6 -8.21 -60.27 3.48
C GLU A 6 -8.25 -59.17 4.58
N TYR A 7 -9.39 -58.45 4.68
CA TYR A 7 -9.77 -57.49 5.73
C TYR A 7 -10.28 -58.18 7.03
N PRO A 8 -10.82 -57.47 8.06
CA PRO A 8 -10.48 -56.17 8.68
C PRO A 8 -10.32 -56.28 10.23
N ASN A 9 -10.00 -55.17 10.93
CA ASN A 9 -10.53 -54.97 12.29
C ASN A 9 -10.77 -53.46 12.59
N SER A 10 -11.67 -53.16 13.52
CA SER A 10 -12.41 -51.90 13.61
C SER A 10 -12.28 -51.21 14.97
N GLN A 11 -11.96 -49.91 14.97
CA GLN A 11 -12.23 -48.93 16.05
C GLN A 11 -12.00 -47.53 15.42
N ALA A 12 -13.04 -46.78 15.05
CA ALA A 12 -13.91 -45.96 15.90
C ALA A 12 -13.27 -44.60 16.31
N ASN A 13 -13.90 -43.51 15.84
CA ASN A 13 -13.65 -42.05 16.01
C ASN A 13 -13.30 -41.56 17.44
N PRO A 14 -12.88 -40.27 17.67
CA PRO A 14 -12.72 -39.12 16.76
C PRO A 14 -11.36 -38.36 16.87
N PRO A 15 -11.09 -37.29 16.08
CA PRO A 15 -9.93 -36.42 16.28
C PRO A 15 -10.16 -35.35 17.35
N LEU A 16 -9.16 -35.13 18.23
CA LEU A 16 -9.14 -34.03 19.21
C LEU A 16 -7.73 -33.43 19.33
N SER A 17 -7.54 -32.23 18.79
CA SER A 17 -6.68 -31.21 19.41
C SER A 17 -7.53 -30.48 20.45
N PRO A 18 -6.98 -30.16 21.63
CA PRO A 18 -6.56 -28.76 21.82
C PRO A 18 -5.29 -28.55 22.68
N TYR A 19 -4.59 -27.45 22.40
CA TYR A 19 -3.85 -26.59 23.34
C TYR A 19 -3.01 -27.24 24.46
N SER A 20 -1.68 -27.15 24.32
CA SER A 20 -0.77 -27.08 25.47
C SER A 20 -0.24 -25.66 25.63
N THR A 21 -0.86 -24.89 26.53
CA THR A 21 -0.37 -23.57 26.93
C THR A 21 0.83 -23.71 27.86
N ARG A 22 2.05 -23.46 27.37
CA ARG A 22 3.22 -23.28 28.25
C ARG A 22 3.06 -21.97 29.03
N TYR A 23 2.84 -22.11 30.33
CA TYR A 23 2.72 -21.01 31.27
C TYR A 23 4.12 -20.44 31.58
N ASN A 24 4.53 -19.40 30.87
CA ASN A 24 5.72 -18.61 31.21
C ASN A 24 5.29 -17.33 31.95
N PRO A 25 5.52 -17.22 33.27
CA PRO A 25 5.35 -15.95 33.97
C PRO A 25 6.49 -15.01 33.58
N PHE A 26 6.20 -14.00 32.75
CA PHE A 26 7.14 -12.91 32.50
C PHE A 26 7.32 -12.08 33.78
N PRO A 27 8.55 -11.92 34.32
CA PRO A 27 8.76 -11.00 35.42
C PRO A 27 8.63 -9.55 34.93
N TYR A 28 7.66 -8.84 35.49
CA TYR A 28 7.50 -7.39 35.34
C TYR A 28 8.75 -6.68 35.89
N SER A 29 9.54 -6.03 35.03
CA SER A 29 10.68 -5.20 35.42
C SER A 29 10.44 -3.73 35.08
N HIS A 30 9.82 -3.01 36.01
CA HIS A 30 9.75 -1.55 35.97
C HIS A 30 11.15 -0.96 36.25
N TYR A 31 11.86 -0.52 35.20
CA TYR A 31 13.05 0.33 35.37
C TYR A 31 12.67 1.81 35.22
N TYR A 32 12.30 2.43 36.34
CA TYR A 32 12.37 3.88 36.48
C TYR A 32 13.84 4.30 36.60
N HIS A 33 14.38 4.96 35.57
CA HIS A 33 15.58 5.76 35.73
C HIS A 33 15.21 7.23 35.94
N LEU A 34 14.96 7.58 37.21
CA LEU A 34 15.00 8.95 37.68
C LEU A 34 16.44 9.48 37.52
N VAL A 35 16.65 10.39 36.58
CA VAL A 35 17.93 11.09 36.44
C VAL A 35 18.10 12.04 37.62
N ARG A 36 18.89 11.62 38.61
CA ARG A 36 19.31 12.47 39.72
C ARG A 36 20.69 13.06 39.40
N SER A 37 20.74 14.37 39.17
CA SER A 37 21.97 15.10 38.92
C SER A 37 22.76 15.29 40.22
N GLU A 38 23.81 14.48 40.44
CA GLU A 38 24.86 14.80 41.40
C GLU A 38 26.24 14.57 40.76
N SER A 39 27.18 15.44 41.12
CA SER A 39 28.47 15.66 40.47
C SER A 39 29.61 14.83 41.03
N SER A 40 30.55 14.35 40.19
CA SER A 40 32.00 14.44 40.44
C SER A 40 32.82 14.10 39.21
N GLN A 41 33.97 14.76 39.05
CA GLN A 41 34.96 14.46 38.01
C GLN A 41 35.87 13.30 38.41
N ALA A 42 36.11 12.38 37.48
CA ALA A 42 37.30 11.52 37.47
C ALA A 42 37.73 11.27 36.02
N VAL A 43 38.94 11.70 35.66
CA VAL A 43 39.50 11.54 34.31
C VAL A 43 40.28 10.22 34.25
N LEU A 44 39.81 9.27 33.45
CA LEU A 44 40.55 8.10 32.97
C LEU A 44 40.16 7.81 31.50
N PRO A 45 41.01 7.12 30.72
CA PRO A 45 41.21 7.48 29.32
C PRO A 45 40.18 6.91 28.34
N SER A 46 40.02 7.65 27.24
CA SER A 46 39.36 7.20 26.02
C SER A 46 40.19 6.12 25.33
N ASP A 47 39.72 4.87 25.34
CA ASP A 47 39.89 3.99 24.19
C ASP A 47 38.85 2.88 24.17
N SER A 48 38.51 2.40 22.97
CA SER A 48 37.38 1.50 22.68
C SER A 48 35.99 2.14 22.84
N GLU A 49 35.59 2.92 21.84
CA GLU A 49 34.17 3.02 21.45
C GLU A 49 33.66 1.63 21.07
N ASN A 50 33.23 0.86 22.07
CA ASN A 50 32.36 -0.28 21.86
C ASN A 50 30.96 0.25 21.55
N THR A 51 30.83 0.89 20.38
CA THR A 51 29.55 1.29 19.79
C THR A 51 28.75 0.01 19.59
N LYS A 52 27.91 -0.30 20.59
CA LYS A 52 26.73 -1.15 20.39
C LYS A 52 25.96 -0.50 19.25
N LYS A 53 26.20 -0.97 18.02
CA LYS A 53 25.37 -0.68 16.87
C LYS A 53 23.97 -1.05 17.31
N GLU A 54 23.13 -0.04 17.44
CA GLU A 54 21.80 -0.17 18.01
C GLU A 54 20.99 -1.04 17.04
N LEU A 55 21.01 -2.35 17.32
CA LEU A 55 20.61 -3.37 16.35
C LEU A 55 19.10 -3.34 16.10
N VAL A 56 18.38 -2.75 17.05
CA VAL A 56 16.94 -2.50 17.07
C VAL A 56 16.75 -1.09 17.61
N ASN A 57 16.17 -0.19 16.83
CA ASN A 57 15.64 1.08 17.28
C ASN A 57 14.10 0.99 17.28
N GLY A 58 13.43 1.60 18.24
CA GLY A 58 11.97 1.60 18.35
C GLY A 58 11.48 2.91 18.95
N TYR A 59 10.41 3.47 18.39
CA TYR A 59 9.84 4.74 18.83
C TYR A 59 8.32 4.70 18.91
N MET A 60 7.80 5.52 19.81
CA MET A 60 6.39 5.89 19.89
C MET A 60 6.32 7.36 20.27
N ASN A 61 5.61 8.15 19.47
CA ASN A 61 5.35 9.55 19.71
C ASN A 61 3.83 9.77 19.61
N ALA A 62 3.25 10.30 20.68
CA ALA A 62 1.84 10.65 20.74
C ALA A 62 1.73 12.11 21.20
N ASN A 63 1.03 12.94 20.43
CA ASN A 63 0.78 14.33 20.79
C ASN A 63 -0.71 14.68 20.68
N VAL A 64 -1.17 15.49 21.63
CA VAL A 64 -2.53 16.02 21.67
C VAL A 64 -2.42 17.54 21.61
N GLY A 65 -2.73 18.10 20.45
CA GLY A 65 -2.68 19.55 20.24
C GLY A 65 -4.01 20.19 20.59
N SER A 66 -3.99 21.26 21.39
CA SER A 66 -5.17 22.09 21.71
C SER A 66 -5.79 22.68 20.44
N GLY A 67 -6.78 21.98 19.86
CA GLY A 67 -7.43 22.31 18.59
C GLY A 67 -6.84 21.65 17.33
N LYS A 68 -5.71 20.94 17.42
CA LYS A 68 -5.11 20.21 16.27
C LYS A 68 -5.42 18.71 16.25
N GLY A 69 -6.07 18.20 17.29
CA GLY A 69 -6.44 16.80 17.40
C GLY A 69 -5.35 15.94 18.04
N ILE A 70 -5.50 14.62 17.88
CA ILE A 70 -4.56 13.59 18.34
C ILE A 70 -3.71 13.17 17.14
N ASN A 71 -2.40 13.01 17.31
CA ASN A 71 -1.56 12.30 16.34
C ASN A 71 -0.69 11.28 17.09
N LEU A 72 -0.56 10.10 16.49
CA LEU A 72 0.20 8.97 16.96
C LEU A 72 1.12 8.50 15.83
N ASN A 73 2.39 8.29 16.13
CA ASN A 73 3.36 7.67 15.23
C ASN A 73 4.18 6.66 16.04
N THR A 74 4.30 5.43 15.55
CA THR A 74 5.11 4.37 16.14
C THR A 74 5.86 3.62 15.06
N GLY A 75 7.06 3.17 15.37
CA GLY A 75 7.82 2.35 14.43
C GLY A 75 9.02 1.69 15.09
N GLY A 76 9.72 0.89 14.30
CA GLY A 76 10.99 0.31 14.68
C GLY A 76 11.78 -0.13 13.46
N GLU A 77 13.10 -0.19 13.63
CA GLU A 77 14.07 -0.55 12.61
C GLU A 77 15.06 -1.56 13.20
N VAL A 78 15.29 -2.67 12.48
CA VAL A 78 16.22 -3.73 12.88
C VAL A 78 17.31 -3.89 11.83
N GLY A 79 18.57 -3.70 12.20
CA GLY A 79 19.73 -3.86 11.29
C GLY A 79 20.23 -2.58 10.60
N GLY A 80 19.70 -1.40 10.95
CA GLY A 80 20.13 -0.12 10.39
C GLY A 80 19.80 0.02 8.89
N LYS A 81 20.59 0.83 8.16
CA LYS A 81 20.41 1.18 6.73
C LYS A 81 20.33 0.04 5.67
N HIS A 82 20.43 -1.23 6.06
CA HIS A 82 20.19 -2.41 5.21
C HIS A 82 19.11 -3.35 5.80
N GLY A 83 18.45 -2.89 6.85
CA GLY A 83 17.66 -3.67 7.78
C GLY A 83 16.20 -3.80 7.37
N ILE A 84 15.35 -4.02 8.37
CA ILE A 84 13.90 -4.03 8.22
C ILE A 84 13.33 -2.92 9.10
N GLY A 85 12.68 -1.94 8.48
CA GLY A 85 11.94 -0.89 9.16
C GLY A 85 10.43 -1.08 9.01
N LEU A 86 9.67 -0.75 10.06
CA LEU A 86 8.22 -0.66 10.05
C LEU A 86 7.82 0.65 10.74
N ASN A 87 6.85 1.39 10.19
CA ASN A 87 6.29 2.58 10.80
C ASN A 87 4.78 2.61 10.58
N ALA A 88 4.01 2.97 11.59
CA ALA A 88 2.57 3.14 11.49
C ALA A 88 2.11 4.30 12.37
N GLY A 89 1.08 5.00 11.94
CA GLY A 89 0.57 6.14 12.66
C GLY A 89 -0.78 6.59 12.15
N GLY A 90 -1.25 7.68 12.72
CA GLY A 90 -2.51 8.29 12.35
C GLY A 90 -2.75 9.58 13.08
N ASN A 91 -3.75 10.31 12.61
CA ASN A 91 -4.19 11.57 13.18
C ASN A 91 -5.72 11.62 13.21
N LEU A 92 -6.29 12.24 14.24
CA LEU A 92 -7.72 12.46 14.40
C LEU A 92 -7.95 13.91 14.78
N ALA A 93 -8.59 14.66 13.89
CA ALA A 93 -8.93 16.07 14.06
C ALA A 93 -10.43 16.31 13.78
N LEU A 94 -10.92 17.53 14.08
CA LEU A 94 -12.34 17.86 13.96
C LEU A 94 -12.90 17.67 12.54
N GLY A 95 -12.07 17.89 11.51
CA GLY A 95 -12.46 17.75 10.10
C GLY A 95 -12.28 16.36 9.50
N GLY A 96 -11.57 15.44 10.17
CA GLY A 96 -11.24 14.13 9.60
C GLY A 96 -10.23 13.31 10.38
N ALA A 97 -10.04 12.07 9.94
CA ALA A 97 -9.08 11.11 10.46
C ALA A 97 -8.14 10.61 9.36
N GLY A 98 -6.91 10.26 9.72
CA GLY A 98 -5.92 9.65 8.83
C GLY A 98 -5.19 8.52 9.53
N MET A 99 -4.79 7.52 8.77
CA MET A 99 -3.90 6.44 9.19
C MET A 99 -2.87 6.18 8.10
N TYR A 100 -1.68 5.76 8.49
CA TYR A 100 -0.66 5.26 7.57
C TYR A 100 0.08 4.09 8.20
N ALA A 101 0.55 3.19 7.36
CA ALA A 101 1.45 2.11 7.71
C ALA A 101 2.44 1.93 6.57
N GLY A 102 3.71 1.71 6.89
CA GLY A 102 4.76 1.50 5.93
C GLY A 102 5.85 0.62 6.50
N GLY A 103 6.70 0.14 5.61
CA GLY A 103 7.80 -0.72 5.96
C GLY A 103 8.76 -0.91 4.80
N HIS A 104 10.05 -1.04 5.12
CA HIS A 104 11.09 -1.31 4.15
C HIS A 104 11.97 -2.46 4.59
N MET A 105 12.62 -3.12 3.63
CA MET A 105 13.61 -4.18 3.84
C MET A 105 14.76 -3.99 2.87
N GLY A 106 16.00 -3.95 3.37
CA GLY A 106 17.19 -3.73 2.54
C GLY A 106 17.55 -2.25 2.39
N THR A 107 18.25 -1.93 1.29
CA THR A 107 18.69 -0.54 1.02
C THR A 107 17.70 0.19 0.11
N PRO A 108 17.72 1.54 0.08
CA PRO A 108 16.94 2.31 -0.90
C PRO A 108 17.22 1.96 -2.37
N SER A 109 18.36 1.34 -2.70
CA SER A 109 18.73 0.96 -4.07
C SER A 109 18.44 -0.50 -4.42
N TYR A 110 18.31 -1.38 -3.43
CA TYR A 110 18.19 -2.85 -3.59
C TYR A 110 17.29 -3.46 -2.50
N GLY A 111 16.17 -2.80 -2.22
CA GLY A 111 15.27 -3.15 -1.13
C GLY A 111 13.81 -3.13 -1.54
N ILE A 112 12.95 -3.65 -0.67
CA ILE A 112 11.50 -3.58 -0.81
C ILE A 112 11.01 -2.44 0.08
N HIS A 113 10.10 -1.62 -0.41
CA HIS A 113 9.38 -0.60 0.35
C HIS A 113 7.89 -0.79 0.09
N ALA A 114 7.06 -0.88 1.13
CA ALA A 114 5.62 -0.83 1.01
C ALA A 114 5.10 0.26 1.93
N GLN A 115 4.16 1.06 1.45
CA GLN A 115 3.45 2.07 2.23
C GLN A 115 1.97 2.07 1.88
N GLY A 116 1.12 2.38 2.85
CA GLY A 116 -0.30 2.55 2.64
C GLY A 116 -0.84 3.59 3.60
N ASN A 117 -1.77 4.40 3.12
CA ASN A 117 -2.43 5.42 3.90
C ASN A 117 -3.94 5.44 3.62
N THR A 118 -4.70 5.71 4.67
CA THR A 118 -6.15 5.90 4.65
C THR A 118 -6.44 7.28 5.18
N HIS A 119 -7.37 8.00 4.56
CA HIS A 119 -7.94 9.20 5.14
C HIS A 119 -9.46 9.17 5.04
N LEU A 120 -10.10 9.79 6.01
CA LEU A 120 -11.52 10.10 6.05
C LEU A 120 -11.63 11.59 6.35
N ASP A 121 -12.00 12.38 5.34
CA ASP A 121 -12.24 13.80 5.47
C ASP A 121 -13.74 14.10 5.35
N SER A 122 -14.24 14.99 6.19
CA SER A 122 -15.66 15.35 6.23
C SER A 122 -16.17 16.05 4.96
N SER A 123 -15.28 16.60 4.14
CA SER A 123 -15.59 17.26 2.86
C SER A 123 -15.18 16.44 1.62
N GLN A 124 -14.08 15.68 1.69
CA GLN A 124 -13.55 14.90 0.55
C GLN A 124 -13.92 13.41 0.61
N GLY A 125 -14.44 12.91 1.73
CA GLY A 125 -14.84 11.51 1.91
C GLY A 125 -13.69 10.58 2.29
N LEU A 126 -13.79 9.30 1.90
CA LEU A 126 -12.82 8.27 2.28
C LEU A 126 -11.85 7.99 1.14
N GLY A 127 -10.55 8.06 1.39
CA GLY A 127 -9.50 7.69 0.45
C GLY A 127 -8.58 6.62 1.03
N LEU A 128 -8.22 5.63 0.20
CA LEU A 128 -7.20 4.62 0.48
C LEU A 128 -6.12 4.74 -0.58
N ASN A 129 -4.86 4.62 -0.20
CA ASN A 129 -3.74 4.48 -1.12
C ASN A 129 -2.80 3.41 -0.56
N ALA A 130 -2.30 2.54 -1.42
CA ALA A 130 -1.36 1.50 -1.10
C ALA A 130 -0.33 1.41 -2.23
N GLU A 131 0.94 1.30 -1.88
CA GLU A 131 2.06 1.36 -2.79
C GLU A 131 3.11 0.36 -2.32
N ALA A 132 3.70 -0.38 -3.26
CA ALA A 132 4.79 -1.31 -3.00
C ALA A 132 5.82 -1.21 -4.12
N GLN A 133 7.08 -1.02 -3.78
CA GLN A 133 8.21 -0.96 -4.69
C GLN A 133 9.28 -1.98 -4.27
N ALA A 134 9.93 -2.61 -5.24
CA ALA A 134 11.12 -3.44 -5.05
C ALA A 134 12.23 -2.92 -5.96
N PHE A 135 13.24 -2.30 -5.37
CA PHE A 135 14.34 -1.65 -6.06
C PHE A 135 15.43 -2.65 -6.48
N GLY A 136 16.05 -2.38 -7.62
CA GLY A 136 17.12 -3.16 -8.21
C GLY A 136 17.33 -2.74 -9.67
N LYS A 137 18.19 -3.47 -10.41
CA LYS A 137 18.51 -3.15 -11.82
C LYS A 137 17.27 -3.04 -12.72
N TYR A 138 16.22 -3.81 -12.40
CA TYR A 138 14.91 -3.74 -13.03
C TYR A 138 13.85 -3.68 -11.93
N GLY A 139 13.66 -2.49 -11.36
CA GLY A 139 12.75 -2.30 -10.24
C GLY A 139 11.30 -2.65 -10.59
N LEU A 140 10.56 -3.16 -9.61
CA LEU A 140 9.12 -3.36 -9.66
C LEU A 140 8.47 -2.26 -8.82
N ALA A 141 7.34 -1.70 -9.26
CA ALA A 141 6.47 -0.90 -8.40
C ALA A 141 5.01 -1.19 -8.72
N ALA A 142 4.15 -1.11 -7.71
CA ALA A 142 2.71 -1.24 -7.81
C ALA A 142 2.07 -0.20 -6.89
N GLN A 143 0.99 0.43 -7.36
CA GLN A 143 0.21 1.42 -6.63
C GLN A 143 -1.29 1.13 -6.81
N ALA A 144 -2.06 1.34 -5.76
CA ALA A 144 -3.51 1.14 -5.73
C ALA A 144 -4.12 2.24 -4.86
N LYS A 145 -4.76 3.20 -5.53
CA LYS A 145 -5.50 4.31 -4.92
C LYS A 145 -6.99 4.06 -5.09
N THR A 146 -7.79 4.36 -4.08
CA THR A 146 -9.25 4.44 -4.15
C THR A 146 -9.73 5.69 -3.41
N GLN A 147 -10.84 6.25 -3.83
CA GLN A 147 -11.45 7.43 -3.24
C GLN A 147 -12.98 7.34 -3.36
N LEU A 148 -13.69 7.72 -2.30
CA LEU A 148 -15.14 7.69 -2.19
C LEU A 148 -15.59 9.05 -1.65
N GLY A 149 -15.93 9.96 -2.57
CA GLY A 149 -16.33 11.32 -2.27
C GLY A 149 -17.80 11.43 -1.90
N VAL A 150 -18.10 12.22 -0.87
CA VAL A 150 -19.48 12.49 -0.42
C VAL A 150 -20.23 13.28 -1.50
N GLY A 151 -21.07 12.58 -2.27
CA GLY A 151 -21.92 13.16 -3.33
C GLY A 151 -21.27 13.28 -4.72
N GLN A 152 -19.95 13.07 -4.85
CA GLN A 152 -19.26 13.14 -6.15
C GLN A 152 -19.02 11.76 -6.78
N GLY A 153 -18.97 10.68 -6.00
CA GLY A 153 -18.86 9.32 -6.50
C GLY A 153 -17.68 8.53 -5.93
N ALA A 154 -17.45 7.35 -6.48
CA ALA A 154 -16.30 6.50 -6.18
C ALA A 154 -15.28 6.52 -7.33
N GLY A 155 -14.01 6.33 -7.03
CA GLY A 155 -12.95 6.14 -8.00
C GLY A 155 -11.86 5.20 -7.49
N PHE A 156 -11.21 4.48 -8.39
CA PHE A 156 -10.03 3.68 -8.13
C PHE A 156 -9.03 3.84 -9.26
N HIS A 157 -7.75 3.71 -8.93
CA HIS A 157 -6.63 3.71 -9.86
C HIS A 157 -5.62 2.69 -9.35
N MET A 158 -5.42 1.61 -10.09
CA MET A 158 -4.37 0.63 -9.85
C MET A 158 -3.35 0.71 -10.97
N GLY A 159 -2.07 0.66 -10.65
CA GLY A 159 -0.99 0.61 -11.64
C GLY A 159 0.18 -0.23 -11.16
N ALA A 160 0.93 -0.80 -12.09
CA ALA A 160 2.17 -1.52 -11.84
C ALA A 160 3.18 -1.21 -12.94
N GLN A 161 4.47 -1.18 -12.60
CA GLN A 161 5.59 -0.96 -13.52
C GLN A 161 6.76 -1.89 -13.19
N VAL A 162 7.49 -2.30 -14.22
CA VAL A 162 8.56 -3.30 -14.18
C VAL A 162 9.68 -2.88 -15.12
N GLY A 163 10.87 -2.60 -14.60
CA GLY A 163 12.06 -2.37 -15.44
C GLY A 163 12.44 -0.92 -15.73
N GLY A 164 11.86 0.06 -15.01
CA GLY A 164 12.22 1.48 -15.12
C GLY A 164 11.70 2.17 -16.39
N GLU A 165 12.43 3.18 -16.87
CA GLU A 165 12.04 4.07 -17.98
C GLU A 165 11.67 3.34 -19.29
N TYR A 166 12.36 2.23 -19.59
CA TYR A 166 12.11 1.38 -20.76
C TYR A 166 11.37 0.08 -20.39
N GLY A 167 10.71 0.09 -19.24
CA GLY A 167 10.01 -1.05 -18.66
C GLY A 167 8.66 -1.36 -19.28
N LEU A 168 7.96 -2.30 -18.65
CA LEU A 168 6.53 -2.54 -18.84
C LEU A 168 5.76 -1.81 -17.73
N SER A 169 4.78 -0.99 -18.08
CA SER A 169 3.77 -0.47 -17.15
C SER A 169 2.37 -0.91 -17.55
N ALA A 170 1.49 -1.06 -16.58
CA ALA A 170 0.08 -1.37 -16.77
C ALA A 170 -0.73 -0.61 -15.71
N ASP A 171 -1.81 0.05 -16.10
CA ASP A 171 -2.73 0.72 -15.17
C ASP A 171 -4.20 0.51 -15.54
N ALA A 172 -5.05 0.72 -14.55
CA ALA A 172 -6.49 0.57 -14.60
C ALA A 172 -7.12 1.60 -13.67
N GLU A 173 -7.79 2.59 -14.26
CA GLU A 173 -8.58 3.60 -13.56
C GLU A 173 -10.07 3.34 -13.78
N GLY A 174 -10.87 3.39 -12.72
CA GLY A 174 -12.32 3.37 -12.83
C GLY A 174 -12.96 4.42 -11.94
N HIS A 175 -14.07 5.00 -12.38
CA HIS A 175 -14.86 5.95 -11.60
C HIS A 175 -16.36 5.69 -11.76
N LEU A 176 -17.13 6.16 -10.77
CA LEU A 176 -18.58 6.00 -10.67
C LEU A 176 -19.16 7.27 -10.02
N GLY A 177 -19.52 8.26 -10.83
CA GLY A 177 -20.15 9.50 -10.40
C GLY A 177 -21.68 9.43 -10.53
N PHE A 178 -22.41 9.71 -9.44
CA PHE A 178 -23.88 9.60 -9.39
C PHE A 178 -24.61 10.42 -10.47
N SER A 179 -24.04 11.56 -10.88
CA SER A 179 -24.59 12.43 -11.93
C SER A 179 -23.81 12.38 -13.25
N GLN A 180 -22.61 11.77 -13.26
CA GLN A 180 -21.67 11.82 -14.37
C GLN A 180 -21.54 10.47 -15.11
N GLY A 181 -22.00 9.37 -14.49
CA GLY A 181 -21.86 8.03 -15.03
C GLY A 181 -20.66 7.28 -14.48
N ALA A 182 -20.44 6.08 -15.02
CA ALA A 182 -19.30 5.23 -14.71
C ALA A 182 -18.30 5.22 -15.87
N GLY A 183 -17.02 5.15 -15.55
CA GLY A 183 -15.92 5.00 -16.51
C GLY A 183 -14.96 3.91 -16.05
N LEU A 184 -14.36 3.21 -17.01
CA LEU A 184 -13.23 2.30 -16.83
C LEU A 184 -12.23 2.56 -17.95
N GLN A 185 -10.99 2.84 -17.59
CA GLN A 185 -9.86 2.98 -18.48
C GLN A 185 -8.80 1.97 -18.06
N THR A 186 -8.17 1.33 -19.03
CA THR A 186 -6.98 0.51 -18.83
C THR A 186 -5.89 0.97 -19.77
N HIS A 187 -4.64 0.89 -19.34
CA HIS A 187 -3.48 1.20 -20.16
C HIS A 187 -2.38 0.15 -19.92
N LEU A 188 -1.59 -0.09 -20.95
CA LEU A 188 -0.45 -0.98 -20.96
C LEU A 188 0.61 -0.33 -21.85
N GLN A 189 1.83 -0.17 -21.36
CA GLN A 189 2.96 0.39 -22.12
C GLN A 189 4.19 -0.51 -21.93
N LEU A 190 5.03 -0.61 -22.96
CA LEU A 190 6.27 -1.39 -22.95
C LEU A 190 7.35 -0.65 -23.75
N GLY A 191 8.44 -0.24 -23.11
CA GLY A 191 9.60 0.36 -23.78
C GLY A 191 9.64 1.89 -23.80
N GLY A 192 9.00 2.55 -22.83
CA GLY A 192 9.07 4.02 -22.67
C GLY A 192 8.35 4.82 -23.76
N GLU A 193 8.78 6.06 -23.98
CA GLU A 193 8.12 7.03 -24.88
C GLU A 193 8.00 6.56 -26.33
N ASN A 194 8.96 5.76 -26.81
CA ASN A 194 8.95 5.18 -28.16
C ASN A 194 8.58 3.69 -28.15
N GLY A 195 7.88 3.25 -27.10
CA GLY A 195 7.49 1.87 -26.88
C GLY A 195 6.26 1.41 -27.66
N PHE A 196 5.77 0.24 -27.27
CA PHE A 196 4.44 -0.24 -27.60
C PHE A 196 3.48 0.22 -26.50
N GLY A 197 2.23 0.47 -26.85
CA GLY A 197 1.19 0.68 -25.85
C GLY A 197 -0.19 0.32 -26.35
N ALA A 198 -1.09 0.02 -25.42
CA ALA A 198 -2.50 -0.27 -25.66
C ALA A 198 -3.33 0.38 -24.55
N GLN A 199 -4.44 1.00 -24.91
CA GLN A 199 -5.36 1.64 -23.99
C GLN A 199 -6.78 1.15 -24.29
N GLY A 200 -7.49 0.64 -23.28
CA GLY A 200 -8.92 0.42 -23.34
C GLY A 200 -9.66 1.54 -22.61
N LYS A 201 -10.81 1.97 -23.13
CA LYS A 201 -11.74 2.82 -22.37
C LYS A 201 -13.18 2.40 -22.60
N ALA A 202 -13.96 2.39 -21.54
CA ALA A 202 -15.40 2.19 -21.53
C ALA A 202 -16.03 3.24 -20.62
N GLN A 203 -17.14 3.84 -21.03
CA GLN A 203 -17.88 4.84 -20.25
C GLN A 203 -19.38 4.65 -20.43
N LEU A 204 -20.16 4.96 -19.39
CA LEU A 204 -21.60 4.76 -19.33
C LEU A 204 -22.25 5.78 -18.38
N GLY A 205 -22.96 6.79 -18.90
CA GLY A 205 -23.91 7.58 -18.11
C GLY A 205 -23.91 9.10 -18.34
N GLY A 206 -24.39 9.83 -17.33
CA GLY A 206 -24.45 11.30 -17.31
C GLY A 206 -25.37 11.97 -18.34
N GLY A 207 -26.19 11.21 -19.08
CA GLY A 207 -26.96 11.71 -20.23
C GLY A 207 -26.12 11.88 -21.51
N GLN A 208 -24.91 11.32 -21.54
CA GLN A 208 -23.96 11.35 -22.66
C GLN A 208 -23.76 9.97 -23.33
N GLY A 209 -24.61 9.00 -23.00
CA GLY A 209 -24.62 7.67 -23.61
C GLY A 209 -23.61 6.69 -23.02
N ALA A 210 -23.29 5.68 -23.82
CA ALA A 210 -22.27 4.68 -23.56
C ALA A 210 -21.19 4.74 -24.65
N GLY A 211 -19.92 4.67 -24.28
CA GLY A 211 -18.79 4.72 -25.21
C GLY A 211 -17.81 3.59 -24.94
N LEU A 212 -17.27 2.99 -25.99
CA LEU A 212 -16.15 2.05 -25.89
C LEU A 212 -15.11 2.37 -26.95
N GLY A 213 -13.85 2.38 -26.56
CA GLY A 213 -12.74 2.62 -27.47
C GLY A 213 -11.49 1.86 -27.06
N VAL A 214 -10.67 1.54 -28.05
CA VAL A 214 -9.32 1.03 -27.90
C VAL A 214 -8.37 1.94 -28.68
N ALA A 215 -7.23 2.24 -28.07
CA ALA A 215 -6.11 2.89 -28.74
C ALA A 215 -4.87 2.01 -28.61
N GLY A 216 -3.93 2.16 -29.54
CA GLY A 216 -2.63 1.51 -29.49
C GLY A 216 -1.57 2.39 -30.12
N GLN A 217 -0.35 2.29 -29.60
CA GLN A 217 0.82 2.99 -30.12
C GLN A 217 1.95 2.00 -30.41
N VAL A 218 2.71 2.26 -31.46
CA VAL A 218 3.91 1.51 -31.87
C VAL A 218 4.99 2.52 -32.26
N GLY A 219 5.89 2.81 -31.34
CA GLY A 219 6.84 3.91 -31.48
C GLY A 219 6.09 5.24 -31.66
N LYS A 220 6.32 5.91 -32.80
CA LYS A 220 5.67 7.18 -33.15
C LYS A 220 4.28 7.06 -33.79
N TYR A 221 3.77 5.84 -34.02
CA TYR A 221 2.53 5.61 -34.75
C TYR A 221 1.39 5.26 -33.80
N ASN A 222 0.31 6.05 -33.85
CA ASN A 222 -0.87 5.88 -33.01
C ASN A 222 -2.07 5.45 -33.86
N GLY A 223 -2.83 4.48 -33.37
CA GLY A 223 -4.12 4.06 -33.91
C GLY A 223 -5.18 4.10 -32.81
N GLN A 224 -6.40 4.54 -33.15
CA GLN A 224 -7.53 4.54 -32.23
C GLN A 224 -8.80 4.13 -32.97
N LEU A 225 -9.57 3.23 -32.36
CA LEU A 225 -10.91 2.83 -32.80
C LEU A 225 -11.87 2.97 -31.62
N GLY A 226 -13.05 3.55 -31.85
CA GLY A 226 -14.06 3.62 -30.80
C GLY A 226 -15.43 3.98 -31.35
N PHE A 227 -16.45 3.59 -30.61
CA PHE A 227 -17.86 3.83 -30.92
C PHE A 227 -18.57 4.38 -29.68
N ASN A 228 -19.47 5.33 -29.89
CA ASN A 228 -20.32 5.90 -28.86
C ASN A 228 -21.78 5.72 -29.27
N ILE A 229 -22.64 5.38 -28.31
CA ILE A 229 -24.06 5.07 -28.49
C ILE A 229 -24.86 5.89 -27.48
N GLY A 230 -25.65 6.83 -28.00
CA GLY A 230 -26.46 7.74 -27.20
C GLY A 230 -25.70 8.95 -26.66
N GLY A 231 -26.45 9.83 -26.00
CA GLY A 231 -26.04 11.18 -25.62
C GLY A 231 -26.97 12.20 -26.27
N LYS A 232 -27.26 13.32 -25.60
CA LYS A 232 -28.13 14.36 -26.17
C LYS A 232 -27.58 14.81 -27.52
N ASP A 233 -28.41 14.71 -28.55
CA ASP A 233 -28.13 15.31 -29.84
C ASP A 233 -27.78 16.78 -29.64
N LYS A 234 -26.63 17.21 -30.18
CA LYS A 234 -26.50 18.61 -30.53
C LYS A 234 -27.46 18.81 -31.68
N GLU A 235 -28.60 19.46 -31.40
CA GLU A 235 -29.46 20.00 -32.45
C GLU A 235 -28.58 20.68 -33.49
N PHE A 236 -28.57 20.15 -34.72
CA PHE A 236 -28.18 20.92 -35.87
C PHE A 236 -29.24 22.01 -36.01
N LYS A 237 -28.93 23.20 -35.49
CA LYS A 237 -29.69 24.40 -35.84
C LYS A 237 -29.37 24.75 -37.28
N GLU A 238 -30.39 24.71 -38.12
CA GLU A 238 -30.45 25.41 -39.41
C GLU A 238 -30.16 26.91 -39.24
#